data_AF-A0A9D5KF46-F1
#
_entry.id   AF-A0A9D5KF46-F1
#
_cell.length_a   1.000
_cell.length_b   1.000
_cell.length_c   1.000
_cell.angle_alpha   90.00
_cell.angle_beta   90.00
_cell.angle_gamma   90.00
#
_symmetry.space_group_name_H-M   'P 1'
#
loop_
_entity.id
_entity.type
_entity.pdbx_description
1 polymer ?
#
loop_
_entity_poly.entity_id
_entity_poly.type
_entity_poly.pdbx_seq_one_letter_code
_entity_poly.pdbx_strand_id
1 'polypeptide(L)'
;MNIETYSRGSFRVIAVRDRITVEFDTASLIGAVGQEARRGEGNIALRFTSDSYLSTKSISAIVQCSSIVEKLNGQMAVVAPNEEILNSLKTTGLDSLVRVFRSEDAIP
;
A
#
# COMPACT_ATOMS: atom_id res chain seq x y z
N MET A 1 8.36 9.81 -8.05
CA MET A 1 7.79 9.39 -6.76
C MET A 1 8.91 9.04 -5.81
N ASN A 2 8.92 9.63 -4.62
CA ASN A 2 9.83 9.33 -3.53
C ASN A 2 9.28 8.18 -2.67
N ILE A 3 9.96 7.03 -2.73
CA ILE A 3 9.64 5.84 -1.93
C ILE A 3 10.83 5.51 -1.05
N GLU A 4 10.52 5.17 0.20
CA GLU A 4 11.44 4.51 1.09
C GLU A 4 10.93 3.10 1.39
N THR A 5 11.84 2.11 1.41
CA THR A 5 11.47 0.73 1.70
C THR A 5 12.29 0.18 2.86
N TYR A 6 11.61 -0.42 3.83
CA TYR A 6 12.22 -1.03 5.02
C TYR A 6 11.36 -2.21 5.50
N SER A 7 11.93 -3.06 6.36
CA SER A 7 11.20 -4.21 6.93
C SER A 7 10.68 -3.87 8.32
N ARG A 8 9.47 -4.33 8.64
CA ARG A 8 8.82 -4.16 9.94
C ARG A 8 8.01 -5.41 10.24
N GLY A 9 8.45 -6.16 11.26
CA GLY A 9 7.85 -7.47 11.57
C GLY A 9 7.89 -8.39 10.34
N SER A 10 6.74 -8.96 10.02
CA SER A 10 6.53 -9.85 8.88
C SER A 10 6.29 -9.13 7.54
N PHE A 11 6.32 -7.80 7.48
CA PHE A 11 6.01 -6.99 6.29
C PHE A 11 7.20 -6.19 5.78
N ARG A 12 7.30 -6.07 4.46
CA ARG A 12 8.08 -5.02 3.80
C ARG A 12 7.22 -3.78 3.65
N VAL A 13 7.61 -2.69 4.30
CA VAL A 13 6.91 -1.40 4.23
C VAL A 13 7.46 -0.59 3.07
N ILE A 14 6.58 -0.19 2.16
CA ILE A 14 6.82 0.79 1.09
C ILE A 14 6.16 2.09 1.53
N ALA A 15 6.97 3.01 2.05
CA ALA A 15 6.54 4.33 2.48
C ALA A 15 6.63 5.32 1.31
N VAL A 16 5.47 5.74 0.81
CA VAL A 16 5.36 6.82 -0.17
C VAL A 16 5.51 8.14 0.59
N ARG A 17 6.62 8.83 0.33
CA ARG A 17 6.97 10.11 0.99
C ARG A 17 6.34 11.32 0.31
N ASP A 18 5.96 11.16 -0.94
CA ASP A 18 5.19 12.17 -1.67
C ASP A 18 3.71 12.06 -1.34
N ARG A 19 3.01 13.20 -1.37
CA ARG A 19 1.56 13.23 -1.29
C ARG A 19 0.95 12.56 -2.51
N ILE A 20 -0.03 11.67 -2.31
CA ILE A 20 -0.84 11.15 -3.41
C ILE A 20 -1.81 12.23 -3.88
N THR A 21 -1.72 12.56 -5.17
CA THR A 21 -2.60 13.50 -5.87
C THR A 21 -3.21 12.81 -7.12
N VAL A 22 -4.03 13.52 -7.89
CA VAL A 22 -4.59 13.00 -9.16
C VAL A 22 -3.51 12.62 -10.19
N GLU A 23 -2.34 13.25 -10.11
CA GLU A 23 -1.18 13.00 -10.99
C GLU A 23 -0.24 11.92 -10.44
N PHE A 24 -0.68 11.18 -9.43
CA PHE A 24 0.11 10.13 -8.82
C PHE A 24 0.61 9.11 -9.84
N ASP A 25 1.94 8.90 -9.83
CA ASP A 25 2.61 7.93 -10.67
C ASP A 25 2.39 6.50 -10.16
N THR A 26 1.27 5.92 -10.60
CA THR A 26 0.86 4.56 -10.26
C THR A 26 1.82 3.51 -10.80
N ALA A 27 2.47 3.76 -11.94
CA ALA A 27 3.37 2.81 -12.58
C ALA A 27 4.61 2.57 -11.70
N SER A 28 5.19 3.65 -11.16
CA SER A 28 6.30 3.55 -10.22
C SER A 28 5.91 2.80 -8.94
N LEU A 29 4.67 2.96 -8.43
CA LEU A 29 4.21 2.23 -7.23
C LEU A 29 4.08 0.73 -7.50
N ILE A 30 3.42 0.38 -8.60
CA ILE A 30 3.23 -1.01 -9.02
C ILE A 30 4.59 -1.68 -9.26
N GLY A 31 5.53 -0.96 -9.89
CA GLY A 31 6.89 -1.42 -10.10
C GLY A 31 7.63 -1.70 -8.79
N ALA A 32 7.57 -0.77 -7.83
CA ALA A 32 8.18 -0.93 -6.52
C ALA A 32 7.60 -2.14 -5.76
N VAL A 33 6.26 -2.28 -5.71
CA VAL A 33 5.60 -3.43 -5.09
C VAL A 33 6.04 -4.74 -5.75
N GLY A 34 6.03 -4.80 -7.08
CA GLY A 34 6.43 -6.02 -7.80
C GLY A 34 7.91 -6.36 -7.62
N GLN A 35 8.78 -5.37 -7.46
CA GLN A 35 10.19 -5.60 -7.13
C GLN A 35 10.35 -6.20 -5.73
N GLU A 36 9.72 -5.60 -4.72
CA GLU A 36 9.84 -6.07 -3.35
C GLU A 36 9.17 -7.43 -3.13
N ALA A 37 7.99 -7.66 -3.71
CA ALA A 37 7.30 -8.94 -3.58
C ALA A 37 8.12 -10.11 -4.18
N ARG A 38 8.87 -9.87 -5.26
CA ARG A 38 9.76 -10.87 -5.87
C ARG A 38 11.04 -11.15 -5.09
N ARG A 39 11.42 -10.28 -4.14
CA ARG A 39 12.60 -10.48 -3.28
C ARG A 39 12.39 -11.50 -2.17
N GLY A 40 11.21 -12.12 -2.10
CA GLY A 40 10.89 -13.20 -1.16
C GLY A 40 10.15 -12.73 0.10
N GLU A 41 9.95 -11.42 0.26
CA GLU A 41 9.09 -10.86 1.30
C GLU A 41 7.66 -10.80 0.76
N GLY A 42 6.89 -11.86 1.02
CA GLY A 42 5.53 -12.00 0.51
C GLY A 42 4.58 -10.93 1.03
N ASN A 43 4.76 -10.44 2.26
CA ASN A 43 3.83 -9.44 2.80
C ASN A 43 4.33 -8.02 2.54
N ILE A 44 3.50 -7.21 1.89
CA ILE A 44 3.82 -5.82 1.54
C ILE A 44 2.84 -4.89 2.22
N ALA A 45 3.36 -3.85 2.87
CA ALA A 45 2.59 -2.80 3.51
C ALA A 45 2.83 -1.46 2.79
N LEU A 46 1.77 -0.78 2.38
CA LEU A 46 1.85 0.59 1.88
C LEU A 46 1.63 1.58 3.01
N ARG A 47 2.49 2.60 3.09
CA ARG A 47 2.30 3.74 4.00
C ARG A 47 2.25 5.02 3.18
N PHE A 48 1.17 5.76 3.31
CA PHE A 48 0.99 7.05 2.64
C PHE A 48 1.18 8.20 3.61
N THR A 49 1.40 9.41 3.09
CA THR A 49 1.44 10.62 3.93
C THR A 49 0.05 10.95 4.48
N SER A 50 -0.01 11.64 5.62
CA SER A 50 -1.26 11.97 6.30
C SER A 50 -2.19 12.92 5.53
N ASP A 51 -1.68 13.61 4.51
CA ASP A 51 -2.41 14.52 3.62
C ASP A 51 -2.78 13.90 2.25
N SER A 52 -2.48 12.62 2.06
CA SER A 52 -2.82 11.87 0.85
C SER A 52 -4.30 11.51 0.79
N TYR A 53 -4.87 11.45 -0.42
CA TYR A 53 -6.21 10.93 -0.68
C TYR A 53 -6.17 9.92 -1.83
N LEU A 54 -7.12 8.99 -1.85
CA LEU A 54 -7.20 7.99 -2.90
C LEU A 54 -8.14 8.45 -4.03
N SER A 55 -7.56 8.74 -5.19
CA SER A 55 -8.30 8.80 -6.45
C SER A 55 -8.60 7.40 -7.00
N THR A 56 -9.51 7.31 -7.99
CA THR A 56 -9.79 6.06 -8.72
C THR A 56 -8.51 5.43 -9.30
N LYS A 57 -7.56 6.24 -9.79
CA LYS A 57 -6.29 5.74 -10.32
C LYS A 57 -5.44 5.05 -9.25
N SER A 58 -5.29 5.69 -8.09
CA SER A 58 -4.57 5.12 -6.94
C SER A 58 -5.28 3.88 -6.38
N ILE A 59 -6.61 3.85 -6.36
CA ILE A 59 -7.39 2.66 -6.01
C ILE A 59 -7.07 1.50 -6.98
N SER A 60 -7.15 1.74 -8.29
CA SER A 60 -6.80 0.72 -9.28
C SER A 60 -5.36 0.24 -9.14
N ALA A 61 -4.42 1.12 -8.77
CA ALA A 61 -3.04 0.74 -8.50
C ALA A 61 -2.91 -0.15 -7.25
N ILE A 62 -3.62 0.18 -6.16
CA ILE A 62 -3.65 -0.64 -4.94
C ILE A 62 -4.21 -2.04 -5.24
N VAL A 63 -5.29 -2.14 -6.04
CA VAL A 63 -5.85 -3.43 -6.46
C VAL A 63 -4.83 -4.26 -7.24
N GLN A 64 -4.11 -3.62 -8.19
CA GLN A 64 -3.07 -4.31 -8.95
C GLN A 64 -1.92 -4.78 -8.06
N CYS A 65 -1.48 -3.93 -7.12
CA CYS A 65 -0.48 -4.29 -6.12
C CYS A 65 -0.94 -5.49 -5.28
N SER A 66 -2.19 -5.50 -4.85
CA SER A 66 -2.77 -6.61 -4.07
C SER A 66 -2.72 -7.91 -4.86
N SER A 67 -3.13 -7.87 -6.14
CA SER A 67 -3.08 -9.05 -7.00
C SER A 67 -1.64 -9.56 -7.24
N ILE A 68 -0.66 -8.67 -7.37
CA ILE A 68 0.76 -9.05 -7.51
C ILE A 68 1.24 -9.77 -6.26
N VAL A 69 0.93 -9.22 -5.09
CA VAL A 69 1.33 -9.75 -3.79
C VAL A 69 0.65 -11.10 -3.52
N GLU A 70 -0.65 -11.20 -3.78
CA GLU A 70 -1.43 -12.43 -3.61
C GLU A 70 -0.93 -13.57 -4.51
N LYS A 71 -0.57 -13.29 -5.78
CA LYS A 71 0.01 -14.29 -6.71
C LYS A 71 1.32 -14.89 -6.21
N LEU A 72 1.99 -14.22 -5.27
CA LEU A 72 3.21 -14.69 -4.62
C LEU A 72 2.95 -15.22 -3.20
N ASN A 73 1.70 -15.58 -2.89
CA ASN A 73 1.22 -16.05 -1.58
C ASN A 73 1.46 -15.05 -0.45
N GLY A 74 1.47 -13.77 -0.79
CA GLY A 74 1.68 -12.66 0.10
C GLY A 74 0.41 -12.01 0.61
N GLN A 75 0.53 -11.13 1.60
CA GLN A 75 -0.56 -10.27 2.07
C GLN A 75 -0.25 -8.80 1.83
N MET A 76 -1.23 -8.07 1.30
CA MET A 76 -1.13 -6.62 1.18
C MET A 76 -1.74 -5.94 2.41
N ALA A 77 -1.10 -4.88 2.89
CA ALA A 77 -1.61 -4.03 3.95
C ALA A 77 -1.49 -2.54 3.63
N VAL A 78 -2.29 -1.72 4.30
CA VAL A 78 -2.16 -0.27 4.39
C VAL A 78 -1.89 0.09 5.85
N VAL A 79 -0.85 0.88 6.10
CA VAL A 79 -0.36 1.23 7.43
C VAL A 79 -0.56 2.71 7.69
N ALA A 80 -1.02 3.03 8.91
CA ALA A 80 -1.29 4.39 9.39
C ALA A 80 -2.10 5.24 8.39
N PRO A 81 -3.20 4.72 7.80
CA PRO A 81 -4.01 5.54 6.90
C PRO A 81 -4.69 6.67 7.67
N ASN A 82 -4.83 7.83 7.03
CA ASN A 82 -5.72 8.88 7.52
C ASN A 82 -7.20 8.45 7.35
N GLU A 83 -8.11 9.23 7.94
CA GLU A 83 -9.55 8.93 7.91
C GLU A 83 -10.14 8.97 6.48
N GLU A 84 -9.61 9.81 5.58
CA GLU A 84 -10.06 9.87 4.18
C GLU A 84 -9.71 8.59 3.40
N ILE A 85 -8.49 8.08 3.58
CA ILE A 85 -8.02 6.83 2.99
C ILE A 85 -8.85 5.67 3.56
N LEU A 86 -9.08 5.64 4.87
CA LEU A 86 -9.92 4.60 5.51
C LEU A 86 -11.34 4.58 4.96
N ASN A 87 -11.97 5.75 4.84
CA ASN A 87 -13.31 5.86 4.28
C ASN A 87 -13.34 5.45 2.80
N SER A 88 -12.30 5.80 2.04
CA SER A 88 -12.15 5.39 0.65
C SER A 88 -12.03 3.87 0.53
N LEU A 89 -11.21 3.22 1.36
CA LEU A 89 -11.06 1.76 1.38
C LEU A 89 -12.39 1.05 1.68
N LYS A 90 -13.13 1.50 2.70
CA LYS A 90 -14.46 0.95 3.06
C LYS A 90 -15.49 1.16 1.96
N THR A 91 -15.59 2.37 1.43
CA THR A 91 -16.60 2.73 0.41
C THR A 91 -16.41 1.93 -0.87
N THR A 92 -15.16 1.60 -1.20
CA THR A 92 -14.80 0.83 -2.39
C THR A 92 -14.74 -0.69 -2.14
N GLY A 93 -14.92 -1.14 -0.90
CA GLY A 93 -14.78 -2.54 -0.50
C GLY A 93 -13.34 -3.07 -0.52
N LEU A 94 -12.33 -2.19 -0.67
CA LEU A 94 -10.92 -2.57 -0.68
C LEU A 94 -10.41 -3.04 0.69
N ASP A 95 -11.11 -2.70 1.77
CA ASP A 95 -10.83 -3.22 3.11
C ASP A 95 -10.98 -4.76 3.20
N SER A 96 -11.64 -5.39 2.23
CA SER A 96 -11.63 -6.85 2.07
C SER A 96 -10.40 -7.41 1.35
N LEU A 97 -9.69 -6.58 0.57
CA LEU A 97 -8.51 -6.98 -0.21
C LEU A 97 -7.20 -6.68 0.51
N VAL A 98 -7.17 -5.63 1.33
CA VAL A 98 -5.97 -5.21 2.06
C VAL A 98 -6.21 -5.22 3.56
N ARG A 99 -5.22 -5.70 4.32
CA ARG A 99 -5.20 -5.51 5.77
C ARG A 99 -4.98 -4.03 6.09
N VAL A 100 -5.51 -3.57 7.22
CA VAL A 100 -5.30 -2.21 7.67
C VAL A 100 -4.69 -2.21 9.07
N PHE A 101 -3.52 -1.60 9.19
CA PHE A 101 -2.85 -1.36 10.48
C PHE A 101 -2.93 0.12 10.82
N ARG A 102 -3.39 0.45 12.03
CA ARG A 102 -3.54 1.86 12.47
C ARG A 102 -2.20 2.55 12.74
N SER A 103 -1.13 1.77 12.97
CA SER A 103 0.24 2.26 13.14
C SER A 103 1.24 1.18 12.72
N GLU A 104 2.50 1.55 12.57
CA GLU A 104 3.60 0.58 12.30
C GLU A 104 3.90 -0.34 13.48
N ASP A 105 3.54 0.07 14.71
CA ASP A 105 3.66 -0.77 15.91
C ASP A 105 2.62 -1.90 15.95
N ALA A 106 1.55 -1.78 15.17
CA ALA A 106 0.52 -2.81 15.07
C ALA A 106 0.87 -3.93 14.07
N ILE A 107 2.02 -3.81 13.37
CA ILE A 107 2.49 -4.83 12.44
C ILE A 107 3.12 -5.98 13.24
N PRO A 108 2.65 -7.23 13.06
CA PRO A 108 3.16 -8.40 13.78
C PRO A 108 4.51 -8.89 13.27
#